data_AF-A0A6B3FDQ2-F1
#
_entry.id   AF-A0A6B3FDQ2-F1
#
_cell.length_a   1.000
_cell.length_b   1.000
_cell.length_c   1.000
_cell.angle_alpha   90.00
_cell.angle_beta   90.00
_cell.angle_gamma   90.00
#
_symmetry.space_group_name_H-M   'P 1'
#
loop_
_entity.id
_entity.type
_entity.pdbx_description
1 polymer ?
#
loop_
_entity_poly.entity_id
_entity_poly.type
_entity_poly.pdbx_seq_one_letter_code
_entity_poly.pdbx_strand_id
1 'polypeptide(L)'
;VAGALRALAGEYTAQGRGFELRLVAGGWRFYSRATYAAAVESFVLDGLQARLTQAALETLAVVAYRQPVSRARVSAVRGVNC
;
A
#
# COMPACT_ATOMS: atom_id res chain seq x y z
N VAL A 1 -12.41 18.72 -25.20
CA VAL A 1 -12.00 18.15 -23.88
C VAL A 1 -10.50 17.88 -23.80
N ALA A 2 -9.90 17.06 -24.67
CA ALA A 2 -8.47 16.74 -24.59
C ALA A 2 -7.52 17.95 -24.62
N GLY A 3 -7.85 18.99 -25.40
CA GLY A 3 -7.07 20.24 -25.42
C GLY A 3 -7.10 21.00 -24.08
N ALA A 4 -8.25 21.05 -23.41
CA ALA A 4 -8.37 21.68 -22.09
C ALA A 4 -7.58 20.92 -21.02
N LEU A 5 -7.54 19.58 -21.09
CA LEU A 5 -6.75 18.76 -20.18
C LEU A 5 -5.24 18.96 -20.36
N ARG A 6 -4.76 19.18 -21.60
CA ARG A 6 -3.35 19.55 -21.85
C ARG A 6 -3.00 20.92 -21.27
N ALA A 7 -3.87 21.91 -21.46
CA ALA A 7 -3.67 23.25 -20.92
C ALA A 7 -3.60 23.20 -19.37
N LEU A 8 -4.53 22.47 -18.75
CA LEU A 8 -4.56 22.27 -17.31
C LEU A 8 -3.32 21.54 -16.78
N ALA A 9 -2.84 20.51 -17.50
CA ALA A 9 -1.60 19.82 -17.15
C ALA A 9 -0.40 20.77 -17.18
N GLY A 10 -0.32 21.65 -18.18
CA GLY A 10 0.71 22.69 -18.28
C GLY A 10 0.63 23.69 -17.12
N GLU A 11 -0.57 24.16 -16.79
CA GLU A 11 -0.80 25.09 -15.68
C GLU A 11 -0.37 24.50 -14.33
N TYR A 12 -0.78 23.26 -14.02
CA TYR A 12 -0.38 22.58 -12.79
C TYR A 12 1.12 22.35 -12.71
N THR A 13 1.76 22.12 -13.87
CA THR A 13 3.21 21.97 -13.95
C THR A 13 3.91 23.29 -13.65
N ALA A 14 3.45 24.39 -14.24
CA ALA A 14 4.00 25.73 -14.06
C ALA A 14 3.81 26.26 -12.62
N GLN A 15 2.68 25.94 -11.98
CA GLN A 15 2.41 26.26 -10.58
C GLN A 15 3.23 25.41 -9.59
N GLY A 16 3.99 24.43 -10.06
CA GLY A 16 4.79 23.57 -9.18
C GLY A 16 3.96 22.73 -8.22
N ARG A 17 2.72 22.34 -8.61
CA ARG A 17 1.85 21.55 -7.73
C ARG A 17 2.48 20.19 -7.40
N GLY A 18 2.12 19.67 -6.22
CA GLY A 18 2.57 18.36 -5.72
C GLY A 18 2.03 17.15 -6.49
N PHE A 19 1.11 17.39 -7.41
CA PHE A 19 0.58 16.40 -8.34
C PHE A 19 0.64 16.94 -9.77
N GLU A 20 0.57 16.03 -10.73
CA GLU A 20 0.55 16.32 -12.14
C GLU A 20 -0.51 15.47 -12.87
N LEU A 21 -1.02 16.03 -13.95
CA LEU A 21 -2.03 15.40 -14.78
C LEU A 21 -1.33 14.79 -16.00
N ARG A 22 -1.34 13.46 -16.11
CA ARG A 22 -0.66 12.70 -17.18
C ARG A 22 -1.65 12.06 -18.15
N LEU A 23 -1.28 12.00 -19.42
CA LEU A 23 -1.97 11.19 -20.43
C LEU A 23 -1.31 9.80 -20.49
N VAL A 24 -2.04 8.75 -20.12
CA VAL A 24 -1.55 7.37 -20.08
C VAL A 24 -2.61 6.44 -20.69
N ALA A 25 -2.19 5.56 -21.60
CA ALA A 25 -3.08 4.58 -22.26
C ALA A 25 -4.37 5.18 -22.86
N GLY A 26 -4.30 6.42 -23.37
CA GLY A 26 -5.46 7.13 -23.94
C GLY A 26 -6.37 7.81 -22.92
N GLY A 27 -6.10 7.69 -21.61
CA GLY A 27 -6.84 8.35 -20.53
C GLY A 27 -6.00 9.39 -19.78
N TRP A 28 -6.68 10.30 -19.08
CA TRP A 28 -6.04 11.30 -18.22
C TRP A 28 -6.15 10.89 -16.76
N ARG A 29 -5.04 10.94 -16.02
CA ARG A 29 -5.00 10.55 -14.60
C ARG A 29 -4.06 11.45 -13.80
N PHE A 30 -4.42 11.68 -12.55
CA PHE A 30 -3.57 12.36 -11.58
C PHE A 30 -2.49 11.44 -11.02
N TYR A 31 -1.28 11.98 -10.90
CA TYR A 31 -0.13 11.35 -10.27
C TYR A 31 0.50 12.31 -9.28
N SER A 32 1.04 11.80 -8.18
CA SER A 32 1.95 12.60 -7.35
C SER A 32 3.23 12.89 -8.13
N ARG A 33 3.76 14.10 -7.99
CA ARG A 33 5.02 14.48 -8.64
C ARG A 33 6.17 13.70 -8.00
N ALA A 34 7.13 13.26 -8.82
CA ALA A 34 8.25 12.41 -8.39
C ALA A 34 9.08 12.99 -7.24
N THR A 35 9.17 14.33 -7.15
CA THR A 35 9.86 15.03 -6.06
C THR A 35 9.29 14.69 -4.67
N TYR A 36 8.00 14.34 -4.58
CA TYR A 36 7.34 13.98 -3.33
C TYR A 36 7.25 12.47 -3.10
N ALA A 37 7.92 11.65 -3.92
CA ALA A 37 7.85 10.19 -3.83
C ALA A 37 8.16 9.68 -2.41
N ALA A 38 9.22 10.18 -1.77
CA ALA A 38 9.59 9.75 -0.41
C ALA A 38 8.51 10.09 0.63
N ALA A 39 7.85 11.24 0.52
CA ALA A 39 6.77 11.63 1.44
C ALA A 39 5.51 10.77 1.22
N VAL A 40 5.18 10.47 -0.05
CA VAL A 40 4.06 9.60 -0.40
C VAL A 40 4.34 8.16 0.04
N GLU A 41 5.56 7.66 -0.17
CA GLU A 41 5.98 6.33 0.28
C GLU A 41 5.89 6.22 1.81
N SER A 42 6.45 7.18 2.53
CA SER A 42 6.32 7.24 3.99
C SER A 42 4.86 7.21 4.42
N PHE A 43 4.01 8.07 3.86
CA PHE A 43 2.58 8.10 4.18
C PHE A 43 1.84 6.79 3.86
N VAL A 44 2.17 6.12 2.76
CA VAL A 44 1.56 4.84 2.38
C VAL A 44 2.00 3.72 3.32
N LEU A 45 3.27 3.74 3.74
CA LEU A 45 3.81 2.76 4.69
C LEU A 45 3.37 3.03 6.13
N ASP A 46 3.09 4.28 6.46
CA ASP A 46 2.57 4.69 7.76
C ASP A 46 1.16 4.13 7.93
N GLY A 47 1.02 3.15 8.83
CA GLY A 47 -0.23 2.39 9.03
C GLY A 47 -0.25 0.99 8.43
N LEU A 48 0.68 0.62 7.54
CA LEU A 48 0.85 -0.78 7.09
C LEU A 48 1.64 -1.64 8.10
N GLN A 49 2.31 -1.03 9.07
CA GLN A 49 2.97 -1.74 10.16
C GLN A 49 2.02 -1.98 11.34
N ALA A 50 0.97 -2.78 11.13
CA ALA A 50 0.31 -3.40 12.26
C ALA A 50 1.32 -4.37 12.91
N ARG A 51 1.88 -3.99 14.06
CA ARG A 51 2.71 -4.90 14.86
C ARG A 51 1.89 -6.16 15.15
N LEU A 52 2.36 -7.31 14.67
CA LEU A 52 1.73 -8.58 14.98
C LEU A 52 1.68 -8.74 16.49
N THR A 53 0.52 -9.07 17.03
CA THR A 53 0.39 -9.40 18.44
C THR A 53 1.22 -10.64 18.74
N GLN A 54 1.60 -10.83 20.01
CA GLN A 54 2.26 -12.06 20.44
C GLN A 54 1.47 -13.30 19.99
N ALA A 55 0.13 -13.23 20.06
CA ALA A 55 -0.72 -14.32 19.61
C ALA A 55 -0.63 -14.59 18.10
N ALA A 56 -0.50 -13.56 17.27
CA ALA A 56 -0.29 -13.74 15.83
C ALA A 56 1.10 -14.32 15.51
N LEU A 57 2.14 -13.89 16.24
CA LEU A 57 3.51 -14.40 16.07
C LEU A 57 3.63 -15.88 16.47
N GLU A 58 3.01 -16.28 17.59
CA GLU A 58 3.00 -17.68 18.03
C GLU A 58 2.29 -18.58 17.00
N THR A 59 1.19 -18.09 16.38
CA THR A 59 0.52 -18.80 15.28
C THR A 59 1.43 -18.94 14.06
N LEU A 60 2.11 -17.86 13.66
CA LEU A 60 3.05 -17.85 12.54
C LEU A 60 4.19 -18.85 12.76
N ALA A 61 4.76 -18.92 13.97
CA ALA A 61 5.81 -19.86 14.32
C ALA A 61 5.34 -21.32 14.20
N VAL A 62 4.13 -21.65 14.65
CA VAL A 62 3.59 -23.01 14.51
C VAL A 62 3.45 -23.40 13.03
N VAL A 63 2.93 -22.51 12.19
CA VAL A 63 2.80 -22.78 10.74
C VAL A 63 4.18 -22.95 10.10
N ALA A 64 5.13 -22.04 10.35
CA ALA A 64 6.46 -22.04 9.72
C ALA A 64 7.25 -23.33 9.99
N TYR A 65 7.22 -23.84 11.23
CA TYR A 65 8.04 -25.00 11.63
C TYR A 65 7.31 -26.35 11.55
N ARG A 66 5.99 -26.36 11.40
CA ARG A 66 5.22 -27.63 11.39
C ARG A 66 4.40 -27.85 10.11
N GLN A 67 4.49 -26.97 9.12
CA GLN A 67 3.78 -27.15 7.86
C GLN A 67 4.06 -28.54 7.22
N PRO A 68 3.04 -29.22 6.67
CA PRO A 68 1.64 -28.80 6.57
C PRO A 68 0.82 -29.03 7.87
N VAL A 69 0.17 -27.98 8.39
CA VAL A 69 -0.71 -28.05 9.58
C VAL A 69 -2.12 -27.54 9.28
N SER A 70 -3.12 -28.12 9.93
CA SER A 70 -4.51 -27.63 9.88
C SER A 70 -4.78 -26.60 10.97
N ARG A 71 -5.78 -25.73 10.76
CA ARG A 71 -6.20 -24.72 11.74
C ARG A 71 -6.54 -25.31 13.12
N ALA A 72 -7.18 -26.49 13.14
CA ALA A 72 -7.49 -27.22 14.37
C ALA A 72 -6.23 -27.64 15.15
N ARG A 73 -5.17 -28.08 14.46
CA ARG A 73 -3.88 -28.42 15.10
C ARG A 73 -3.17 -27.17 15.64
N VAL A 74 -3.28 -26.04 14.95
CA VAL A 74 -2.71 -24.76 15.43
C VAL A 74 -3.42 -24.29 16.71
N SER A 75 -4.76 -24.36 16.74
CA SER A 75 -5.55 -24.04 17.93
C SER A 75 -5.23 -24.97 19.11
N ALA A 76 -5.09 -26.27 18.86
CA ALA A 76 -4.74 -27.25 19.91
C ALA A 76 -3.34 -27.01 20.52
N VAL A 77 -2.34 -26.63 19.71
CA VAL A 77 -0.99 -26.30 20.19
C VAL A 77 -0.97 -25.01 21.02
N ARG A 78 -1.85 -24.07 20.71
CA ARG A 78 -1.93 -22.76 21.37
C ARG A 78 -2.87 -22.74 22.58
N GLY A 79 -3.78 -23.71 22.71
CA GLY A 79 -4.78 -23.76 23.78
C GLY A 79 -5.83 -22.65 23.70
N VAL A 80 -5.91 -21.93 22.58
CA VAL A 80 -6.86 -20.84 22.33
C VAL A 80 -7.59 -21.06 21.01
N ASN A 81 -8.89 -20.74 20.98
CA ASN A 81 -9.65 -20.71 19.75
C ASN A 81 -9.16 -19.54 18.89
N CYS A 82 -8.57 -19.85 17.74
CA CYS A 82 -8.20 -18.90 16.70
C CYS A 82 -9.17 -18.98 15.51
#